data_AF-A0A5B6TD03-F1
#
_entry.id   AF-A0A5B6TD03-F1
#
_cell.length_a   1.000
_cell.length_b   1.000
_cell.length_c   1.000
_cell.angle_alpha   90.00
_cell.angle_beta   90.00
_cell.angle_gamma   90.00
#
_symmetry.space_group_name_H-M   'P 1'
#
loop_
_entity.id
_entity.type
_entity.pdbx_description
1 polymer ?
#
loop_
_entity_poly.entity_id
_entity_poly.type
_entity_poly.pdbx_seq_one_letter_code
_entity_poly.pdbx_strand_id
1 'polypeptide(L)'
;METQEKSLEELQEILAKLNLLKAEEAETASMLLAYLHNSLDVFKYMFRNGYTEEQPSHVINYCIMKLEFAKKQIENEEVEEGLAFTKSVIMFFIKETTLAELTEEPETF
;
A
#
# COMPACT_ATOMS: atom_id res chain seq x y z
N MET A 1 -11.30 16.47 6.73
CA MET A 1 -11.99 15.32 6.12
C MET A 1 -10.90 14.59 5.35
N GLU A 2 -10.43 13.45 5.82
CA GLU A 2 -9.43 12.67 5.08
C GLU A 2 -10.14 11.97 3.93
N THR A 3 -9.86 12.43 2.70
CA THR A 3 -10.48 11.96 1.46
C THR A 3 -9.71 10.77 0.89
N GLN A 4 -10.33 10.04 -0.04
CA GLN A 4 -9.69 8.91 -0.74
C GLN A 4 -8.40 9.33 -1.45
N GLU A 5 -8.42 10.51 -2.08
CA GLU A 5 -7.27 11.13 -2.74
C GLU A 5 -6.08 11.29 -1.79
N LYS A 6 -6.32 11.77 -0.57
CA LYS A 6 -5.27 11.91 0.46
C LYS A 6 -4.68 10.55 0.87
N SER A 7 -5.50 9.50 0.99
CA SER A 7 -4.98 8.15 1.28
C SER A 7 -4.14 7.60 0.12
N LEU A 8 -4.52 7.90 -1.13
CA LEU A 8 -3.75 7.49 -2.30
C LEU A 8 -2.41 8.23 -2.39
N GLU A 9 -2.41 9.56 -2.16
CA GLU A 9 -1.20 10.38 -2.05
C GLU A 9 -0.26 9.85 -0.96
N GLU A 10 -0.79 9.52 0.23
CA GLU A 10 0.00 8.95 1.32
C GLU A 10 0.64 7.62 0.93
N LEU A 11 -0.08 6.73 0.23
CA LEU A 11 0.49 5.47 -0.27
C LEU A 11 1.56 5.71 -1.34
N GLN A 12 1.39 6.70 -2.22
CA GLN A 12 2.40 7.08 -3.21
C GLN A 12 3.67 7.64 -2.55
N GLU A 13 3.53 8.48 -1.54
CA GLU A 13 4.67 8.98 -0.75
C GLU A 13 5.42 7.85 -0.04
N ILE A 14 4.69 6.92 0.58
CA ILE A 14 5.29 5.76 1.25
C ILE A 14 6.04 4.91 0.22
N LEU A 15 5.44 4.65 -0.95
CA LEU A 15 6.09 3.90 -2.02
C LEU A 15 7.36 4.58 -2.52
N ALA A 16 7.35 5.91 -2.67
CA ALA A 16 8.53 6.68 -3.02
C ALA A 16 9.64 6.53 -1.97
N LYS A 17 9.30 6.62 -0.68
CA LYS A 17 10.26 6.40 0.43
C LYS A 17 10.81 4.97 0.44
N LEU A 18 9.96 3.97 0.21
CA LEU A 18 10.39 2.56 0.08
C LEU A 18 11.35 2.36 -1.10
N ASN A 19 11.15 3.05 -2.22
CA ASN A 19 12.04 2.97 -3.38
C ASN A 19 13.45 3.52 -3.14
N LEU A 20 13.63 4.34 -2.10
CA LEU A 20 14.94 4.86 -1.70
C LEU A 20 15.70 3.90 -0.76
N LEU A 21 15.01 2.94 -0.14
CA LEU A 21 15.65 1.96 0.75
C LEU A 21 16.47 0.94 -0.04
N LYS A 22 17.64 0.58 0.50
CA LYS A 22 18.50 -0.48 0.00
C LYS A 22 18.65 -1.58 1.05
N ALA A 23 18.42 -2.84 0.67
CA ALA A 23 18.32 -3.96 1.61
C ALA A 23 19.58 -4.16 2.46
N GLU A 24 20.75 -3.81 1.92
CA GLU A 24 22.06 -3.94 2.56
C GLU A 24 22.36 -2.86 3.63
N GLU A 25 21.57 -1.80 3.72
CA GLU A 25 21.78 -0.73 4.70
C GLU A 25 21.25 -1.12 6.08
N ALA A 26 22.06 -0.87 7.14
CA ALA A 26 21.77 -1.35 8.50
C ALA A 26 20.43 -0.84 9.08
N GLU A 27 19.95 0.30 8.61
CA GLU A 27 18.70 0.93 9.06
C GLU A 27 17.49 0.51 8.23
N THR A 28 17.68 -0.24 7.14
CA THR A 28 16.59 -0.55 6.21
C THR A 28 15.49 -1.36 6.86
N ALA A 29 15.81 -2.34 7.71
CA ALA A 29 14.79 -3.14 8.38
C ALA A 29 13.85 -2.29 9.26
N SER A 30 14.41 -1.36 10.03
CA SER A 30 13.62 -0.51 10.93
C SER A 30 12.80 0.53 10.15
N MET A 31 13.40 1.16 9.13
CA MET A 31 12.69 2.10 8.26
C MET A 31 11.58 1.42 7.46
N LEU A 32 11.85 0.22 6.93
CA LEU A 32 10.88 -0.59 6.22
C LEU A 32 9.68 -0.96 7.11
N LEU A 33 9.93 -1.41 8.35
CA LEU A 33 8.85 -1.68 9.30
C LEU A 33 8.02 -0.44 9.58
N ALA A 34 8.65 0.73 9.77
CA ALA A 34 7.93 1.99 9.98
C ALA A 34 7.04 2.35 8.78
N TYR A 35 7.56 2.26 7.56
CA TYR A 35 6.78 2.52 6.35
C TYR A 35 5.66 1.50 6.13
N LEU A 36 5.91 0.23 6.40
CA LEU A 36 4.91 -0.82 6.34
C LEU A 36 3.77 -0.56 7.34
N HIS A 37 4.10 -0.15 8.57
CA HIS A 37 3.11 0.20 9.57
C HIS A 37 2.25 1.38 9.12
N ASN A 38 2.86 2.42 8.56
CA ASN A 38 2.12 3.56 8.00
C ASN A 38 1.19 3.09 6.87
N SER A 39 1.64 2.22 5.97
CA SER A 39 0.77 1.67 4.91
C SER A 39 -0.40 0.87 5.48
N LEU A 40 -0.17 0.04 6.51
CA LEU A 40 -1.23 -0.69 7.19
C LEU A 40 -2.27 0.25 7.81
N ASP A 41 -1.83 1.35 8.41
CA ASP A 41 -2.73 2.33 9.01
C ASP A 41 -3.59 3.02 7.95
N VAL A 42 -3.00 3.39 6.81
CA VAL A 42 -3.73 3.95 5.66
C VAL A 42 -4.77 2.95 5.13
N PHE A 43 -4.39 1.71 4.88
CA PHE A 43 -5.34 0.69 4.42
C PHE A 43 -6.44 0.39 5.43
N LYS A 44 -6.12 0.34 6.74
CA LYS A 44 -7.11 0.14 7.81
C LYS A 44 -8.06 1.33 7.91
N TYR A 45 -7.57 2.55 7.73
CA TYR A 45 -8.40 3.76 7.64
C TYR A 45 -9.36 3.67 6.47
N MET A 46 -8.87 3.37 5.26
CA MET A 46 -9.69 3.24 4.05
C MET A 46 -10.75 2.15 4.21
N PHE A 47 -10.37 0.99 4.76
CA PHE A 47 -11.30 -0.11 5.02
C PHE A 47 -12.43 0.28 5.97
N ARG A 48 -12.13 1.00 7.07
CA ARG A 48 -13.10 1.39 8.10
C ARG A 48 -14.03 2.50 7.65
N ASN A 49 -13.53 3.46 6.89
CA ASN A 49 -14.30 4.64 6.47
C ASN A 49 -15.07 4.41 5.17
N GLY A 50 -15.11 3.18 4.67
CA GLY A 50 -15.82 2.82 3.46
C GLY A 50 -15.22 3.53 2.27
N TYR A 51 -14.06 3.04 1.80
CA TYR A 51 -13.45 3.41 0.53
C TYR A 51 -14.41 3.06 -0.63
N THR A 52 -15.48 3.87 -0.75
CA THR A 52 -16.65 3.89 -1.65
C THR A 52 -17.33 2.57 -2.02
N GLU A 53 -18.62 2.64 -2.38
CA GLU A 53 -19.42 1.49 -2.84
C GLU A 53 -18.87 0.85 -4.16
N GLU A 54 -17.97 1.55 -4.84
CA GLU A 54 -17.42 1.22 -6.17
C GLU A 54 -16.05 0.53 -6.10
N GLN A 55 -15.31 0.67 -4.99
CA GLN A 55 -14.06 -0.07 -4.82
C GLN A 55 -14.25 -1.30 -3.94
N PRO A 56 -13.73 -2.47 -4.35
CA PRO A 56 -14.04 -3.66 -3.61
C PRO A 56 -13.24 -3.68 -2.30
N SER A 57 -13.95 -3.62 -1.17
CA SER A 57 -13.39 -3.81 0.18
C SER A 57 -12.49 -5.06 0.30
N HIS A 58 -12.68 -6.04 -0.58
CA HIS A 58 -11.82 -7.22 -0.69
C HIS A 58 -10.39 -6.90 -1.17
N VAL A 59 -10.18 -5.91 -2.03
CA VAL A 59 -8.85 -5.50 -2.51
C VAL A 59 -8.06 -4.87 -1.37
N ILE A 60 -8.68 -3.97 -0.60
CA ILE A 60 -8.06 -3.36 0.59
C ILE A 60 -7.75 -4.43 1.63
N ASN A 61 -8.70 -5.30 1.92
CA ASN A 61 -8.50 -6.39 2.88
C ASN A 61 -7.37 -7.34 2.42
N TYR A 62 -7.29 -7.64 1.11
CA TYR A 62 -6.19 -8.40 0.53
C TYR A 62 -4.84 -7.71 0.77
N CYS A 63 -4.74 -6.40 0.51
CA CYS A 63 -3.52 -5.63 0.75
C CYS A 63 -3.11 -5.66 2.23
N ILE A 64 -4.06 -5.49 3.16
CA ILE A 64 -3.80 -5.59 4.61
C ILE A 64 -3.21 -6.97 4.94
N MET A 65 -3.84 -8.06 4.51
CA MET A 65 -3.33 -9.40 4.78
C MET A 65 -1.92 -9.63 4.22
N LYS A 66 -1.63 -9.11 3.01
CA LYS A 66 -0.30 -9.25 2.40
C LYS A 66 0.76 -8.42 3.11
N LEU A 67 0.43 -7.23 3.60
CA LEU A 67 1.35 -6.43 4.39
C LEU A 67 1.61 -7.04 5.79
N GLU A 68 0.60 -7.62 6.43
CA GLU A 68 0.81 -8.37 7.69
C GLU A 68 1.71 -9.60 7.47
N PHE A 69 1.68 -10.21 6.27
CA PHE A 69 2.64 -11.25 5.90
C PHE A 69 4.05 -10.68 5.67
N ALA A 70 4.18 -9.59 4.90
CA ALA A 70 5.46 -8.92 4.68
C ALA A 70 6.14 -8.52 6.00
N LYS A 71 5.35 -8.04 6.96
CA LYS A 71 5.82 -7.71 8.31
C LYS A 71 6.53 -8.88 8.98
N LYS A 72 5.94 -10.07 8.92
CA LYS A 72 6.54 -11.29 9.49
C LYS A 72 7.83 -11.69 8.79
N GLN A 73 7.93 -11.48 7.48
CA GLN A 73 9.18 -11.73 6.75
C GLN A 73 10.30 -10.81 7.26
N ILE A 74 10.01 -9.52 7.39
CA ILE A 74 10.98 -8.52 7.86
C ILE A 74 11.39 -8.80 9.32
N GLU A 75 10.45 -9.18 10.18
CA GLU A 75 10.71 -9.59 11.56
C GLU A 75 11.57 -10.86 11.66
N ASN A 76 11.57 -11.71 10.63
CA ASN A 76 12.41 -12.90 10.51
C ASN A 76 13.72 -12.64 9.73
N GLU A 77 14.12 -11.37 9.58
CA GLU A 77 15.35 -10.95 8.89
C GLU A 77 15.34 -11.17 7.36
N GLU A 78 14.20 -11.51 6.75
CA GLU A 78 13.99 -11.55 5.29
C GLU A 78 13.70 -10.14 4.74
N VAL A 79 14.67 -9.23 4.89
CA VAL A 79 14.48 -7.80 4.62
C VAL A 79 14.32 -7.49 3.12
N GLU A 80 15.07 -8.18 2.26
CA GLU A 80 15.02 -7.97 0.81
C GLU A 80 13.66 -8.40 0.24
N GLU A 81 13.21 -9.61 0.59
CA GLU A 81 11.91 -10.14 0.21
C GLU A 81 10.79 -9.28 0.80
N GLY A 82 10.90 -8.90 2.07
CA GLY A 82 9.94 -8.02 2.72
C GLY A 82 9.81 -6.65 2.04
N LEU A 83 10.94 -6.05 1.63
CA LEU A 83 10.97 -4.77 0.91
C LEU A 83 10.32 -4.89 -0.46
N ALA A 84 10.72 -5.89 -1.24
CA ALA A 84 10.18 -6.14 -2.57
C ALA A 84 8.67 -6.43 -2.52
N PHE A 85 8.24 -7.21 -1.53
CA PHE A 85 6.84 -7.58 -1.38
C PHE A 85 5.98 -6.40 -0.93
N THR A 86 6.45 -5.60 0.05
CA THR A 86 5.76 -4.38 0.50
C THR A 86 5.54 -3.40 -0.66
N LYS A 87 6.59 -3.13 -1.46
CA LYS A 87 6.48 -2.30 -2.67
C LYS A 87 5.44 -2.84 -3.64
N SER A 88 5.45 -4.15 -3.87
CA SER A 88 4.56 -4.80 -4.83
C SER A 88 3.08 -4.70 -4.42
N VAL A 89 2.78 -4.84 -3.12
CA VAL A 89 1.41 -4.72 -2.61
C VAL A 89 0.87 -3.30 -2.76
N ILE A 90 1.66 -2.29 -2.38
CA ILE A 90 1.25 -0.88 -2.50
C ILE A 90 1.09 -0.49 -3.98
N MET A 91 2.03 -0.90 -4.83
CA MET A 91 1.96 -0.67 -6.28
C MET A 91 0.74 -1.34 -6.91
N PHE A 92 0.44 -2.58 -6.52
CA PHE A 92 -0.75 -3.29 -6.98
C PHE A 92 -2.01 -2.50 -6.67
N PHE A 93 -2.17 -2.05 -5.42
CA PHE A 93 -3.33 -1.26 -5.02
C PHE A 93 -3.48 0.01 -5.85
N ILE A 94 -2.41 0.82 -5.95
CA ILE A 94 -2.42 2.07 -6.72
C ILE A 94 -2.83 1.82 -8.19
N LYS A 95 -2.35 0.74 -8.79
CA LYS A 95 -2.70 0.38 -10.18
C LYS A 95 -4.17 -0.02 -10.31
N GLU A 96 -4.69 -0.84 -9.40
CA GLU A 96 -6.10 -1.23 -9.40
C GLU A 96 -7.01 -0.01 -9.25
N THR A 97 -6.66 0.94 -8.38
CA THR A 97 -7.46 2.16 -8.20
C THR A 97 -7.42 3.07 -9.42
N THR A 98 -6.25 3.29 -10.02
CA THR A 98 -6.14 4.12 -11.23
C THR A 98 -6.80 3.47 -12.45
N LEU A 99 -6.77 2.14 -12.56
CA LEU A 99 -7.47 1.42 -13.63
C LEU A 99 -8.98 1.52 -13.49
N ALA A 100 -9.51 1.43 -12.27
CA ALA A 100 -10.95 1.61 -12.01
C ALA A 100 -11.43 3.01 -12.44
N GLU A 101 -10.66 4.06 -12.13
CA GLU A 101 -10.94 5.44 -12.55
C GLU A 101 -10.97 5.61 -14.08
N LEU A 102 -10.07 4.93 -14.81
CA LEU A 102 -9.98 5.02 -16.28
C LEU A 102 -11.11 4.28 -17.01
N THR A 103 -11.69 3.25 -16.39
CA THR A 103 -12.83 2.51 -16.97
C THR A 103 -14.18 3.22 -16.80
N GLU A 104 -14.21 4.31 -16.04
CA GLU A 104 -15.41 5.10 -15.76
C GLU A 104 -15.51 6.40 -16.56
N GLU A 105 -14.66 6.65 -17.56
CA GLU A 105 -14.95 7.68 -18.56
C GLU A 105 -16.24 7.28 -19.32
N PRO A 106 -17.33 8.07 -19.22
CA PRO A 106 -18.54 7.76 -19.96
C PRO A 106 -18.24 7.83 -21.45
N GLU A 107 -18.67 6.81 -22.21
CA GLU A 107 -18.89 6.94 -23.65
C GLU A 107 -19.79 8.16 -23.88
N THR A 108 -19.18 9.32 -24.16
CA THR A 108 -19.91 10.50 -24.59
C THR A 108 -20.38 10.26 -26.03
N PHE A 109 -21.63 9.79 -26.12
CA PHE A 109 -22.58 9.84 -27.25
C PHE A 109 -22.21 9.17 -28.58
#